data_AF-A0A6G1YQ98-F1
#
_entry.id   AF-A0A6G1YQ98-F1
#
_cell.length_a   1.000
_cell.length_b   1.000
_cell.length_c   1.000
_cell.angle_alpha   90.00
_cell.angle_beta   90.00
_cell.angle_gamma   90.00
#
_symmetry.space_group_name_H-M   'P 1'
#
loop_
_entity.id
_entity.type
_entity.pdbx_description
1 polymer ?
#
loop_
_entity_poly.entity_id
_entity_poly.type
_entity_poly.pdbx_seq_one_letter_code
_entity_poly.pdbx_strand_id
1 'polypeptide(L)' 'MIKGAAMNAECTLGKQEELGDHIMFVGEVTEISADENIKPLV' A
#
# COMPACT_ATOMS: atom_id res chain seq x y z
N MET A 1 4.18 -6.21 -7.70
CA MET A 1 2.74 -5.92 -7.92
C MET A 1 1.96 -7.22 -8.06
N ILE A 2 0.80 -7.30 -7.40
CA ILE A 2 -0.10 -8.46 -7.43
C ILE A 2 -1.03 -8.35 -8.64
N LYS A 3 -1.04 -9.40 -9.48
CA LYS A 3 -1.97 -9.50 -10.62
C LYS A 3 -3.38 -9.77 -10.10
N GLY A 4 -4.36 -9.03 -10.63
CA GLY A 4 -5.76 -9.14 -10.21
C GLY A 4 -6.10 -8.42 -8.89
N ALA A 5 -5.17 -7.65 -8.33
CA ALA A 5 -5.50 -6.73 -7.24
C ALA A 5 -6.27 -5.53 -7.78
N ALA A 6 -7.27 -5.05 -7.03
CA ALA A 6 -8.01 -3.83 -7.37
C ALA A 6 -7.11 -2.59 -7.43
N MET A 7 -6.04 -2.58 -6.63
CA MET A 7 -5.03 -1.53 -6.63
C MET A 7 -3.68 -2.10 -6.21
N ASN A 8 -2.62 -1.60 -6.84
CA ASN A 8 -1.27 -1.68 -6.31
C ASN A 8 -0.70 -0.27 -6.17
N ALA A 9 0.00 0.00 -5.07
CA ALA A 9 0.72 1.24 -4.85
C ALA A 9 2.19 0.92 -4.51
N GLU A 10 3.10 1.60 -5.19
CA GLU A 10 4.53 1.58 -4.88
C GLU A 10 4.88 2.81 -4.05
N CYS A 11 5.69 2.61 -3.01
CA CYS A 11 6.03 3.66 -2.06
C CYS A 11 7.52 3.65 -1.73
N THR A 12 8.08 4.84 -1.49
CA THR A 12 9.39 5.00 -0.82
C THR A 12 9.16 5.16 0.68
N LEU A 13 9.90 4.41 1.50
CA LEU A 13 9.79 4.48 2.96
C LEU A 13 10.26 5.84 3.49
N GLY A 14 9.36 6.60 4.11
CA GLY A 14 9.65 7.91 4.70
C GLY A 14 9.85 7.88 6.22
N LYS A 15 9.10 7.02 6.93
CA LYS A 15 9.15 6.95 8.40
C LYS A 15 8.87 5.53 8.90
N GLN A 16 9.49 5.19 10.02
CA GLN A 16 9.20 3.99 10.80
C GLN A 16 9.00 4.39 12.26
N GLU A 17 7.96 3.86 12.90
CA GLU A 17 7.65 4.11 14.32
C GLU A 17 7.19 2.83 15.03
N GLU A 18 7.63 2.63 16.27
CA GLU A 18 7.11 1.56 17.13
C GLU A 18 5.77 1.98 17.76
N LEU A 19 4.78 1.10 17.70
CA LEU A 19 3.45 1.28 18.28
C LEU A 19 3.10 0.04 19.11
N GLY A 20 3.52 0.03 20.38
CA GLY A 20 3.34 -1.13 21.25
C GLY A 20 4.19 -2.31 20.78
N ASP A 21 3.55 -3.40 20.38
CA ASP A 21 4.17 -4.61 19.83
C ASP A 21 4.23 -4.61 18.29
N HIS A 22 3.80 -3.52 17.64
CA HIS A 22 3.83 -3.36 16.19
C HIS A 22 4.83 -2.28 15.76
N ILE A 23 5.15 -2.30 14.46
CA ILE A 23 5.90 -1.25 13.79
C ILE A 23 5.02 -0.67 12.70
N MET A 24 4.81 0.65 12.73
CA MET A 24 4.16 1.40 11.67
C MET A 24 5.20 1.89 10.66
N PHE A 25 4.88 1.74 9.38
CA PHE A 25 5.67 2.28 8.28
C PHE A 25 4.83 3.33 7.54
N VAL A 26 5.40 4.51 7.33
CA VAL A 26 4.82 5.57 6.52
C VAL A 26 5.64 5.68 5.24
N GLY A 27 4.99 5.41 4.10
CA GLY A 27 5.60 5.51 2.78
C GLY A 27 5.00 6.65 1.96
N GLU A 28 5.83 7.35 1.19
CA GLU A 28 5.40 8.30 0.17
C GLU A 28 5.14 7.54 -1.13
N VAL A 29 3.97 7.74 -1.75
CA VAL A 29 3.56 7.03 -2.95
C VAL A 29 4.32 7.56 -4.16
N THR A 30 4.96 6.66 -4.90
CA THR A 30 5.70 6.99 -6.14
C THR A 30 4.95 6.56 -7.39
N GLU A 31 4.18 5.47 -7.33
CA GLU A 31 3.38 4.98 -8.45
C GLU A 31 2.09 4.31 -7.94
N ILE A 32 1.00 4.47 -8.70
CA ILE A 32 -0.28 3.81 -8.46
C ILE A 32 -0.75 3.15 -9.75
N SER A 33 -1.24 1.92 -9.64
CA SER A 33 -2.06 1.27 -10.66
C SER A 33 -3.35 0.76 -10.03
N ALA A 34 -4.48 1.05 -10.65
CA ALA A 34 -5.81 0.65 -10.19
C ALA A 34 -6.64 0.08 -11.34
N ASP A 35 -7.46 -0.92 -11.05
CA ASP A 35 -8.44 -1.50 -11.97
C ASP A 35 -9.84 -1.29 -11.39
N GLU A 36 -10.57 -0.33 -11.94
CA GLU A 36 -11.92 0.05 -11.50
C GLU A 36 -12.96 -1.07 -11.70
N ASN A 37 -12.64 -2.09 -12.50
CA ASN A 37 -13.54 -3.22 -12.73
C ASN A 37 -13.50 -4.25 -11.59
N ILE A 38 -12.50 -4.19 -10.72
CA ILE A 38 -12.33 -5.12 -9.61
C ILE A 38 -12.85 -4.45 -8.33
N LYS A 39 -13.90 -5.03 -7.76
CA LYS A 39 -14.42 -4.56 -6.46
C LYS A 39 -13.42 -4.89 -5.35
N PRO A 40 -13.20 -3.98 -4.37
CA PRO A 40 -12.35 -4.26 -3.22
C PRO A 40 -12.84 -5.48 -2.43
N LEU A 41 -11.89 -6.23 -1.87
CA LEU A 41 -12.20 -7.25 -0.87
C LEU A 41 -12.48 -6.56 0.47
N VAL A 42 -13.53 -7.01 1.15
CA VAL A 42 -13.94 -6.55 2.48
C VAL A 42 -13.58 -7.60 3.52
#